data_AF-A0AAE9DEP0-F1
#
_entry.id   AF-A0AAE9DEP0-F1
#
_cell.length_a   1.000
_cell.length_b   1.000
_cell.length_c   1.000
_cell.angle_alpha   90.00
_cell.angle_beta   90.00
_cell.angle_gamma   90.00
#
_symmetry.space_group_name_H-M   'P 1'
#
loop_
_entity.id
_entity.type
_entity.pdbx_description
1 polymer ?
#
loop_
_entity_poly.entity_id
_entity_poly.type
_entity_poly.pdbx_seq_one_letter_code
_entity_poly.pdbx_strand_id
1 'polypeptide(L)'
;MKLLPIARECLDNAQNVSSAIRNNFQACSEMSRLPTLPNDTRWLNGLKCLVDVTELSKEILDLVSKLSLKGRTSMYWLNDHPEYVNAVLHILKPLLTYSIDFQRQDEVTIHRVLHAYKVILNKWSAYKDRDFTKIVDKDIVDLDLIEAMATSGLKPLQHYYSQFGTHHYGATLLSPRTKHMKNFTKEERKRAVSYISEMLPKDLIDLNVDTTEVPEYILEMSDNTEKATTHSELKR
;
A
#
# COMPACT_ATOMS: atom_id res chain seq x y z
N MET A 1 20.31 10.47 14.61
CA MET A 1 19.76 9.17 15.05
C MET A 1 19.34 8.39 13.80
N LYS A 2 19.58 7.08 13.68
CA LYS A 2 19.05 6.32 12.53
C LYS A 2 17.54 6.16 12.77
N LEU A 3 16.71 6.74 11.90
CA LEU A 3 15.23 6.76 12.06
C LEU A 3 14.57 5.42 11.71
N LEU A 4 15.18 4.61 10.82
CA LEU A 4 14.63 3.30 10.42
C LEU A 4 14.49 2.29 11.59
N PRO A 5 15.42 2.21 12.56
CA PRO A 5 15.22 1.46 13.80
C PRO A 5 13.91 1.79 14.54
N ILE A 6 13.47 3.05 14.55
CA ILE A 6 12.21 3.47 15.20
C ILE A 6 11.00 2.86 14.48
N ALA A 7 11.01 2.88 13.14
CA ALA A 7 9.95 2.23 12.36
C ALA A 7 9.87 0.73 12.63
N ARG A 8 11.02 0.06 12.79
CA ARG A 8 11.09 -1.35 13.19
C ARG A 8 10.53 -1.55 14.60
N GLU A 9 10.93 -0.71 15.54
CA GLU A 9 10.45 -0.76 16.92
C GLU A 9 8.92 -0.62 17.02
N CYS A 10 8.30 0.22 16.19
CA CYS A 10 6.84 0.29 16.06
C CYS A 10 6.22 -1.07 15.71
N LEU A 11 6.77 -1.77 14.72
CA LEU A 11 6.27 -3.07 14.25
C LEU A 11 6.50 -4.15 15.31
N ASP A 12 7.70 -4.20 15.91
CA ASP A 12 8.08 -5.17 16.93
C ASP A 12 7.20 -4.99 18.20
N ASN A 13 6.95 -3.75 18.62
CA ASN A 13 6.06 -3.45 19.74
C ASN A 13 4.62 -3.86 19.45
N ALA A 14 4.11 -3.61 18.25
CA ALA A 14 2.75 -4.04 17.88
C ALA A 14 2.60 -5.57 17.87
N GLN A 15 3.63 -6.30 17.43
CA GLN A 15 3.65 -7.76 17.52
C GLN A 15 3.70 -8.24 18.98
N ASN A 16 4.47 -7.57 19.84
CA ASN A 16 4.51 -7.91 21.27
C ASN A 16 3.15 -7.72 21.95
N VAL A 17 2.46 -6.60 21.66
CA VAL A 17 1.10 -6.34 22.18
C VAL A 17 0.12 -7.40 21.66
N SER A 18 0.14 -7.66 20.35
CA SER A 18 -0.74 -8.67 19.74
C SER A 18 -0.52 -10.07 20.32
N SER A 19 0.74 -10.46 20.56
CA SER A 19 1.09 -11.72 21.24
C SER A 19 0.61 -11.73 22.69
N ALA A 20 0.79 -10.64 23.43
CA ALA A 20 0.40 -10.54 24.83
C ALA A 20 -1.12 -10.67 25.01
N ILE A 21 -1.91 -10.11 24.09
CA ILE A 21 -3.36 -10.26 24.07
C ILE A 21 -3.72 -11.70 23.71
N ARG A 22 -3.22 -12.22 22.58
CA ARG A 22 -3.55 -13.56 22.06
C ARG A 22 -3.22 -14.70 23.05
N ASN A 23 -2.19 -14.52 23.86
CA ASN A 23 -1.75 -15.51 24.85
C ASN A 23 -2.40 -15.34 26.24
N ASN A 24 -3.30 -14.36 26.42
CA ASN A 24 -4.04 -14.16 27.66
C ASN A 24 -5.54 -14.39 27.42
N PHE A 25 -6.06 -15.50 27.94
CA PHE A 25 -7.47 -15.87 27.78
C PHE A 25 -8.44 -14.79 28.27
N GLN A 26 -8.15 -14.13 29.40
CA GLN A 26 -9.01 -13.08 29.96
C GLN A 26 -9.03 -11.85 29.05
N ALA A 27 -7.86 -11.42 28.56
CA ALA A 27 -7.76 -10.33 27.60
C ALA A 27 -8.51 -10.66 26.30
N CYS A 28 -8.34 -11.88 25.79
CA CYS A 28 -9.05 -12.36 24.60
C CYS A 28 -10.58 -12.32 24.75
N SER A 29 -11.11 -12.66 25.92
CA SER A 29 -12.55 -12.69 26.17
C SER A 29 -13.21 -11.31 26.30
N GLU A 30 -12.42 -10.27 26.57
CA GLU A 30 -12.93 -8.91 26.82
C GLU A 30 -12.80 -7.98 25.60
N MET A 31 -12.00 -8.37 24.60
CA MET A 31 -11.79 -7.59 23.37
C MET A 31 -12.95 -7.78 22.39
N SER A 32 -13.36 -6.70 21.71
CA SER A 32 -14.39 -6.75 20.66
C SER A 32 -13.98 -7.60 19.46
N ARG A 33 -12.69 -7.58 19.11
CA ARG A 33 -12.04 -8.45 18.14
C ARG A 33 -10.58 -8.68 18.53
N LEU A 34 -10.02 -9.82 18.15
CA LEU A 34 -8.62 -10.11 18.45
C LEU A 34 -7.68 -9.42 17.43
N PRO A 35 -6.56 -8.80 17.88
CA PRO A 35 -5.55 -8.26 16.97
C PRO A 35 -4.87 -9.39 16.22
N THR A 36 -4.30 -9.15 15.05
CA THR A 36 -3.67 -10.19 14.22
C THR A 36 -2.64 -11.00 15.00
N LEU A 37 -2.68 -12.33 14.83
CA LEU A 37 -1.68 -13.22 15.43
C LEU A 37 -0.32 -12.95 14.78
N PRO A 38 0.72 -12.65 15.56
CA PRO A 38 2.07 -12.48 15.03
C PRO A 38 2.59 -13.77 14.41
N ASN A 39 3.09 -13.69 13.19
CA ASN A 39 3.66 -14.83 12.48
C ASN A 39 4.74 -14.35 11.48
N ASP A 40 5.98 -14.77 11.72
CA ASP A 40 7.15 -14.38 10.94
C ASP A 40 7.14 -14.91 9.49
N THR A 41 6.36 -15.96 9.21
CA THR A 41 6.23 -16.52 7.86
C THR A 41 5.29 -15.72 6.94
N ARG A 42 4.54 -14.76 7.49
CA ARG A 42 3.56 -13.97 6.74
C ARG A 42 4.09 -12.57 6.46
N TRP A 43 4.17 -12.22 5.18
CA TRP A 43 4.53 -10.87 4.75
C TRP A 43 3.58 -9.83 5.36
N LEU A 44 4.09 -8.63 5.66
CA LEU A 44 3.33 -7.52 6.25
C LEU A 44 2.63 -7.82 7.59
N ASN A 45 2.93 -8.94 8.26
CA ASN A 45 2.26 -9.32 9.50
C ASN A 45 2.46 -8.29 10.62
N GLY A 46 3.70 -7.81 10.83
CA GLY A 46 3.98 -6.76 11.81
C GLY A 46 3.20 -5.47 11.54
N LEU A 47 3.04 -5.09 10.26
CA LEU A 47 2.22 -3.93 9.87
C LEU A 47 0.74 -4.16 10.16
N LYS A 48 0.23 -5.37 9.89
CA LYS A 48 -1.16 -5.72 10.21
C LYS A 48 -1.40 -5.72 11.73
N CYS A 49 -0.43 -6.19 12.52
CA CYS A 49 -0.46 -6.05 13.98
C CYS A 49 -0.51 -4.58 14.40
N LEU A 50 0.32 -3.71 13.80
CA LEU A 50 0.32 -2.27 14.11
C LEU A 50 -1.03 -1.61 13.80
N VAL A 51 -1.62 -1.93 12.65
CA VAL A 51 -2.97 -1.46 12.29
C VAL A 51 -3.99 -1.89 13.33
N ASP A 52 -4.01 -3.18 13.69
CA ASP A 52 -5.00 -3.70 14.64
C ASP A 52 -4.82 -3.12 16.05
N VAL A 53 -3.58 -3.03 16.54
CA VAL A 53 -3.27 -2.45 17.85
C VAL A 53 -3.65 -0.97 17.91
N THR A 54 -3.42 -0.22 16.83
CA THR A 54 -3.79 1.20 16.76
C THR A 54 -5.30 1.37 16.76
N GLU A 55 -6.02 0.57 15.97
CA GLU A 55 -7.49 0.60 15.90
C GLU A 55 -8.16 0.17 17.21
N LEU A 56 -7.55 -0.75 17.96
CA LEU A 56 -8.06 -1.29 19.22
C LEU A 56 -7.43 -0.61 20.44
N SER A 57 -6.66 0.46 20.26
CA SER A 57 -5.82 1.07 21.29
C SER A 57 -6.55 1.37 22.59
N LYS A 58 -7.78 1.91 22.51
CA LYS A 58 -8.61 2.20 23.68
C LYS A 58 -8.94 0.95 24.49
N GLU A 59 -9.47 -0.08 23.84
CA GLU A 59 -9.80 -1.36 24.49
C GLU A 59 -8.54 -2.00 25.11
N ILE A 60 -7.42 -1.95 24.39
CA ILE A 60 -6.14 -2.50 24.86
C ILE A 60 -5.62 -1.75 26.09
N LEU A 61 -5.79 -0.42 26.14
CA LEU A 61 -5.40 0.39 27.30
C LEU A 61 -6.25 0.06 28.54
N ASP A 62 -7.56 -0.15 28.38
CA ASP A 62 -8.45 -0.49 29.49
C ASP A 62 -8.07 -1.82 30.17
N LEU A 63 -7.51 -2.77 29.40
CA LEU A 63 -7.06 -4.07 29.90
C LEU A 63 -5.54 -4.20 30.03
N VAL A 64 -4.77 -3.12 29.83
CA VAL A 64 -3.30 -3.16 29.78
C VAL A 64 -2.69 -3.79 31.02
N SER A 65 -3.30 -3.59 32.19
CA SER A 65 -2.86 -4.17 33.47
C SER A 65 -2.78 -5.70 33.45
N LYS A 66 -3.61 -6.36 32.63
CA LYS A 66 -3.69 -7.82 32.46
C LYS A 66 -2.62 -8.37 31.51
N LEU A 67 -1.98 -7.52 30.71
CA LEU A 67 -0.95 -7.96 29.77
C LEU A 67 0.36 -8.32 30.50
N SER A 68 1.17 -9.15 29.85
CA SER A 68 2.54 -9.44 30.31
C SER A 68 3.37 -8.16 30.38
N LEU A 69 4.44 -8.14 31.19
CA LEU A 69 5.33 -6.97 31.29
C LEU A 69 5.78 -6.46 29.91
N LYS A 70 6.20 -7.38 29.03
CA LYS A 70 6.59 -7.07 27.65
C LYS A 70 5.45 -6.41 26.86
N GLY A 71 4.24 -6.97 26.93
CA GLY A 71 3.06 -6.40 26.25
C GLY A 71 2.70 -5.00 26.77
N ARG A 72 2.77 -4.79 28.09
CA ARG A 72 2.51 -3.48 28.72
C ARG A 72 3.51 -2.43 28.29
N THR A 73 4.80 -2.73 28.40
CA THR A 73 5.87 -1.81 27.99
C THR A 73 5.75 -1.46 26.51
N SER A 74 5.48 -2.45 25.64
CA SER A 74 5.26 -2.19 24.22
C SER A 74 4.02 -1.34 23.95
N MET A 75 2.90 -1.54 24.67
CA MET A 75 1.70 -0.72 24.49
C MET A 75 1.93 0.72 24.94
N TYR A 76 2.56 0.93 26.10
CA TYR A 76 2.89 2.28 26.56
C TYR A 76 3.81 3.00 25.59
N TRP A 77 4.86 2.33 25.09
CA TRP A 77 5.73 2.92 24.07
C TRP A 77 4.95 3.35 22.82
N LEU A 78 4.05 2.51 22.30
CA LEU A 78 3.23 2.86 21.13
C LEU A 78 2.29 4.05 21.41
N ASN A 79 1.77 4.15 22.63
CA ASN A 79 0.89 5.23 23.05
C ASN A 79 1.65 6.55 23.30
N ASP A 80 2.89 6.48 23.77
CA ASP A 80 3.73 7.63 24.06
C ASP A 80 4.41 8.21 22.80
N HIS A 81 4.40 7.45 21.69
CA HIS A 81 5.01 7.83 20.41
C HIS A 81 4.03 7.77 19.21
N PRO A 82 2.86 8.44 19.29
CA PRO A 82 1.86 8.40 18.23
C PRO A 82 2.37 8.96 16.89
N GLU A 83 3.29 9.92 16.90
CA GLU A 83 3.88 10.52 15.71
C GLU A 83 4.67 9.51 14.86
N TYR A 84 5.35 8.57 15.51
CA TYR A 84 6.09 7.49 14.84
C TYR A 84 5.13 6.44 14.31
N VAL A 85 4.13 6.06 15.11
CA VAL A 85 3.09 5.11 14.69
C VAL A 85 2.35 5.63 13.46
N ASN A 86 1.92 6.90 13.48
CA ASN A 86 1.20 7.52 12.38
C ASN A 86 2.09 7.65 11.13
N ALA A 87 3.37 7.99 11.27
CA ALA A 87 4.32 8.02 10.16
C ALA A 87 4.50 6.63 9.50
N VAL A 88 4.69 5.58 10.30
CA VAL A 88 4.83 4.20 9.81
C VAL A 88 3.55 3.75 9.10
N LEU A 89 2.38 4.01 9.69
CA LEU A 89 1.10 3.66 9.09
C LEU A 89 0.85 4.45 7.80
N HIS A 90 1.17 5.75 7.75
CA HIS A 90 0.98 6.58 6.57
C HIS A 90 1.75 6.05 5.35
N ILE A 91 2.96 5.55 5.57
CA ILE A 91 3.81 5.07 4.47
C ILE A 91 3.58 3.60 4.12
N LEU A 92 3.35 2.73 5.10
CA LEU A 92 3.26 1.28 4.88
C LEU A 92 1.82 0.76 4.74
N LYS A 93 0.81 1.37 5.37
CA LYS A 93 -0.61 0.91 5.29
C LYS A 93 -1.13 0.75 3.84
N PRO A 94 -0.73 1.59 2.86
CA PRO A 94 -1.08 1.36 1.46
C PRO A 94 -0.61 -0.01 0.93
N LEU A 95 0.57 -0.50 1.34
CA LEU A 95 1.09 -1.81 0.91
C LEU A 95 0.19 -2.95 1.39
N LEU A 96 -0.34 -2.85 2.62
CA LEU A 96 -1.28 -3.83 3.15
C LEU A 96 -2.60 -3.81 2.37
N THR A 97 -3.08 -2.63 2.00
CA THR A 97 -4.31 -2.47 1.21
C THR A 97 -4.16 -3.13 -0.16
N TYR A 98 -3.06 -2.85 -0.86
CA TYR A 98 -2.75 -3.48 -2.15
C TYR A 98 -2.49 -4.98 -2.03
N SER A 99 -1.85 -5.43 -0.94
CA SER A 99 -1.67 -6.86 -0.69
C SER A 99 -2.99 -7.62 -0.69
N ILE A 100 -4.00 -7.06 -0.02
CA ILE A 100 -5.32 -7.68 0.09
C ILE A 100 -6.01 -7.63 -1.27
N ASP A 101 -5.96 -6.49 -1.94
CA ASP A 101 -6.55 -6.30 -3.28
C ASP A 101 -5.97 -7.28 -4.31
N PHE A 102 -4.65 -7.48 -4.34
CA PHE A 102 -4.01 -8.35 -5.34
C PHE A 102 -4.23 -9.85 -5.09
N GLN A 103 -4.54 -10.24 -3.85
CA GLN A 103 -4.79 -11.62 -3.47
C GLN A 103 -6.27 -12.02 -3.59
N ARG A 104 -7.13 -11.09 -4.04
CA ARG A 104 -8.53 -11.37 -4.37
C ARG A 104 -8.62 -12.43 -5.47
N GLN A 105 -9.50 -13.40 -5.26
CA GLN A 105 -9.78 -14.49 -6.21
C GLN A 105 -11.10 -14.29 -6.96
N ASP A 106 -11.87 -13.27 -6.58
CA ASP A 106 -13.17 -12.92 -7.16
C ASP A 106 -13.06 -11.97 -8.38
N GLU A 107 -11.87 -11.42 -8.64
CA GLU A 107 -11.63 -10.54 -9.78
C GLU A 107 -10.20 -10.65 -10.33
N VAL A 108 -10.02 -10.30 -11.61
CA VAL A 108 -8.69 -10.23 -12.24
C VAL A 108 -7.96 -8.99 -11.75
N THR A 109 -6.81 -9.12 -11.10
CA THR A 109 -6.13 -7.99 -10.42
C THR A 109 -4.88 -7.47 -11.14
N ILE A 110 -4.38 -8.17 -12.16
CA ILE A 110 -3.10 -7.83 -12.83
C ILE A 110 -3.03 -6.39 -13.35
N HIS A 111 -4.16 -5.85 -13.81
CA HIS A 111 -4.28 -4.47 -14.30
C HIS A 111 -4.09 -3.40 -13.22
N ARG A 112 -4.15 -3.78 -11.93
CA ARG A 112 -4.00 -2.89 -10.77
C ARG A 112 -2.57 -2.86 -10.24
N VAL A 113 -1.81 -3.92 -10.45
CA VAL A 113 -0.49 -4.12 -9.82
C VAL A 113 0.49 -3.04 -10.24
N LEU A 114 0.75 -2.89 -11.54
CA LEU A 114 1.70 -1.90 -12.04
C LEU A 114 1.28 -0.46 -11.69
N HIS A 115 -0.01 -0.16 -11.78
CA HIS A 115 -0.54 1.15 -11.41
C HIS A 115 -0.29 1.49 -9.93
N ALA A 116 -0.57 0.56 -9.02
CA ALA A 116 -0.32 0.74 -7.60
C ALA A 116 1.16 0.99 -7.30
N TYR A 117 2.06 0.23 -7.93
CA TYR A 117 3.50 0.45 -7.82
C TYR A 117 3.88 1.87 -8.28
N LYS A 118 3.32 2.35 -9.39
CA LYS A 118 3.58 3.71 -9.89
C LYS A 118 3.07 4.78 -8.92
N VAL A 119 1.91 4.58 -8.31
CA VAL A 119 1.36 5.49 -7.30
C VAL A 119 2.28 5.57 -6.08
N ILE A 120 2.75 4.42 -5.58
CA ILE A 120 3.69 4.37 -4.45
C ILE A 120 5.02 5.04 -4.82
N LEU A 121 5.55 4.75 -6.01
CA LEU A 121 6.82 5.32 -6.50
C LEU A 121 6.75 6.83 -6.51
N ASN A 122 5.72 7.40 -7.14
CA ASN A 122 5.56 8.85 -7.22
C ASN A 122 5.39 9.49 -5.83
N LYS A 123 4.62 8.84 -4.94
CA LYS A 123 4.39 9.31 -3.57
C LYS A 123 5.68 9.30 -2.75
N TRP A 124 6.45 8.22 -2.79
CA TRP A 124 7.70 8.09 -2.03
C TRP A 124 8.82 8.95 -2.61
N SER A 125 8.86 9.16 -3.93
CA SER A 125 9.76 10.14 -4.56
C SER A 125 9.50 11.55 -4.03
N ALA A 126 8.23 11.99 -3.99
CA ALA A 126 7.89 13.30 -3.42
C ALA A 126 8.34 13.41 -1.95
N TYR A 127 8.14 12.36 -1.15
CA TYR A 127 8.54 12.36 0.27
C TYR A 127 10.06 12.38 0.47
N LYS A 128 10.81 11.69 -0.38
CA LYS A 128 12.27 11.77 -0.41
C LYS A 128 12.74 13.21 -0.69
N ASP A 129 12.03 13.93 -1.56
CA ASP A 129 12.34 15.32 -1.90
C ASP A 129 11.72 16.33 -0.91
N ARG A 130 11.23 15.85 0.24
CA ARG A 130 10.54 16.60 1.31
C ARG A 130 9.30 17.37 0.85
N ASP A 131 8.69 16.95 -0.26
CA ASP A 131 7.35 17.42 -0.66
C ASP A 131 6.27 16.67 0.13
N PHE A 132 5.85 17.30 1.22
CA PHE A 132 4.76 16.81 2.08
C PHE A 132 3.44 17.54 1.85
N THR A 133 3.29 18.33 0.78
CA THR A 133 2.09 19.17 0.54
C THR A 133 0.77 18.37 0.56
N LYS A 134 0.82 17.09 0.19
CA LYS A 134 -0.34 16.18 0.15
C LYS A 134 -0.66 15.49 1.47
N ILE A 135 0.12 15.73 2.53
CA ILE A 135 -0.16 15.21 3.88
C ILE A 135 -1.07 16.22 4.58
N VAL A 136 -2.28 15.78 4.97
CA VAL A 136 -3.30 16.62 5.62
C VAL A 136 -2.93 16.90 7.07
N ASP A 137 -2.54 15.86 7.84
CA ASP A 137 -2.29 15.97 9.28
C ASP A 137 -0.78 15.94 9.58
N LYS A 138 -0.05 16.98 9.16
CA LYS A 138 1.42 17.05 9.34
C LYS A 138 1.85 17.12 10.80
N ASP A 139 1.02 17.69 11.66
CA ASP A 139 1.37 17.98 13.05
C ASP A 139 1.36 16.74 13.96
N ILE A 140 0.80 15.63 13.47
CA ILE A 140 0.68 14.36 14.22
C ILE A 140 1.54 13.25 13.64
N VAL A 141 2.42 13.56 12.69
CA VAL A 141 3.31 12.60 12.03
C VAL A 141 4.75 13.07 12.05
N ASP A 142 5.68 12.16 12.26
CA ASP A 142 7.11 12.47 12.11
C ASP A 142 7.50 12.49 10.62
N LEU A 143 7.72 13.69 10.08
CA LEU A 143 8.05 13.90 8.66
C LEU A 143 9.45 13.39 8.29
N ASP A 144 10.41 13.43 9.22
CA ASP A 144 11.77 12.97 8.97
C ASP A 144 11.80 11.43 8.89
N LEU A 145 10.97 10.74 9.69
CA LEU A 145 10.76 9.31 9.62
C LEU A 145 10.08 8.92 8.30
N ILE A 146 9.09 9.69 7.83
CA ILE A 146 8.48 9.50 6.51
C ILE A 146 9.54 9.61 5.40
N GLU A 147 10.38 10.64 5.41
CA GLU A 147 11.46 10.81 4.43
C GLU A 147 12.45 9.63 4.48
N ALA A 148 12.88 9.23 5.67
CA ALA A 148 13.82 8.14 5.85
C ALA A 148 13.25 6.81 5.33
N MET A 149 12.00 6.51 5.65
CA MET A 149 11.31 5.30 5.18
C MET A 149 11.08 5.36 3.66
N ALA A 150 10.68 6.51 3.11
CA ALA A 150 10.49 6.67 1.65
C ALA A 150 11.80 6.46 0.90
N THR A 151 12.89 7.08 1.36
CA THR A 151 14.23 6.95 0.79
C THR A 151 14.71 5.51 0.83
N SER A 152 14.49 4.81 1.95
CA SER A 152 14.85 3.40 2.07
C SER A 152 13.98 2.50 1.18
N GLY A 153 12.66 2.75 1.16
CA GLY A 153 11.68 1.94 0.42
C GLY A 153 11.76 2.09 -1.10
N LEU A 154 12.21 3.25 -1.60
CA LEU A 154 12.38 3.47 -3.04
C LEU A 154 13.37 2.50 -3.68
N LYS A 155 14.42 2.07 -2.96
CA LYS A 155 15.44 1.14 -3.50
C LYS A 155 14.84 -0.21 -3.92
N PRO A 156 14.17 -0.98 -3.03
CA PRO A 156 13.52 -2.22 -3.44
C PRO A 156 12.35 -1.95 -4.41
N LEU A 157 11.62 -0.84 -4.24
CA LEU A 157 10.50 -0.52 -5.14
C LEU A 157 10.96 -0.35 -6.60
N GLN A 158 12.07 0.35 -6.84
CA GLN A 158 12.67 0.50 -8.17
C GLN A 158 13.13 -0.84 -8.74
N HIS A 159 13.73 -1.71 -7.91
CA HIS A 159 14.14 -3.05 -8.32
C HIS A 159 12.94 -3.89 -8.77
N TYR A 160 11.86 -3.95 -7.99
CA TYR A 160 10.67 -4.71 -8.38
C TYR A 160 9.93 -4.07 -9.54
N TYR A 161 9.94 -2.74 -9.65
CA TYR A 161 9.33 -2.05 -10.79
C TYR A 161 9.98 -2.44 -12.12
N SER A 162 11.30 -2.66 -12.16
CA SER A 162 11.99 -3.08 -13.38
C SER A 162 11.73 -4.53 -13.77
N GLN A 163 11.12 -5.34 -12.90
CA GLN A 163 10.72 -6.72 -13.21
C GLN A 163 9.39 -6.81 -13.95
N PHE A 164 8.61 -5.73 -14.05
CA PHE A 164 7.34 -5.75 -14.78
C PHE A 164 7.55 -5.87 -16.29
N GLY A 165 7.05 -6.97 -16.85
CA GLY A 165 6.99 -7.18 -18.30
C GLY A 165 5.91 -6.35 -18.99
N THR A 166 6.02 -6.28 -20.32
CA THR A 166 5.14 -5.50 -21.22
C THR A 166 3.64 -5.79 -21.03
N HIS A 167 3.27 -7.04 -20.71
CA HIS A 167 1.88 -7.42 -20.45
C HIS A 167 1.25 -6.68 -19.26
N HIS A 168 2.03 -6.28 -18.24
CA HIS A 168 1.52 -5.45 -17.15
C HIS A 168 1.15 -4.04 -17.60
N TYR A 169 1.92 -3.48 -18.54
CA TYR A 169 1.65 -2.18 -19.15
C TYR A 169 0.38 -2.25 -20.00
N GLY A 170 0.26 -3.28 -20.85
CA GLY A 170 -0.97 -3.55 -21.62
C GLY A 170 -2.20 -3.73 -20.72
N ALA A 171 -2.11 -4.55 -19.67
CA ALA A 171 -3.20 -4.74 -18.72
C ALA A 171 -3.62 -3.43 -18.03
N THR A 172 -2.66 -2.58 -17.67
CA THR A 172 -2.94 -1.25 -17.09
C THR A 172 -3.67 -0.35 -18.10
N LEU A 173 -3.26 -0.37 -19.37
CA LEU A 173 -3.86 0.40 -20.45
C LEU A 173 -5.30 -0.04 -20.75
N LEU A 174 -5.59 -1.34 -20.67
CA LEU A 174 -6.93 -1.89 -20.94
C LEU A 174 -7.92 -1.68 -19.77
N SER A 175 -7.45 -1.25 -18.59
CA SER A 175 -8.33 -1.04 -17.45
C SER A 175 -9.00 0.34 -17.53
N PRO A 176 -10.35 0.45 -17.41
CA PRO A 176 -11.08 1.70 -17.59
C PRO A 176 -10.58 2.85 -16.70
N ARG A 177 -10.13 2.51 -15.48
CA ARG A 177 -9.65 3.48 -14.49
C ARG A 177 -8.25 4.00 -14.77
N THR A 178 -7.46 3.23 -15.49
CA THR A 178 -6.02 3.46 -15.67
C THR A 178 -5.62 3.64 -17.13
N LYS A 179 -6.57 3.52 -18.07
CA LYS A 179 -6.36 3.62 -19.52
C LYS A 179 -5.63 4.87 -19.98
N HIS A 180 -5.85 6.01 -19.30
CA HIS A 180 -5.14 7.24 -19.63
C HIS A 180 -3.67 7.26 -19.20
N MET A 181 -3.25 6.30 -18.37
CA MET A 181 -1.87 6.15 -17.89
C MET A 181 -1.23 7.48 -17.44
N LYS A 182 -2.00 8.34 -16.74
CA LYS A 182 -1.59 9.72 -16.40
C LYS A 182 -0.30 9.81 -15.57
N ASN A 183 -0.04 8.79 -14.76
CA ASN A 183 1.14 8.71 -13.89
C ASN A 183 2.36 8.10 -14.56
N PHE A 184 2.26 7.67 -15.83
CA PHE A 184 3.31 6.96 -16.56
C PHE A 184 4.04 7.89 -17.54
N THR A 185 5.30 7.56 -17.85
CA THR A 185 6.10 8.29 -18.83
C THR A 185 5.60 8.03 -20.25
N LYS A 186 6.00 8.88 -21.20
CA LYS A 186 5.69 8.67 -22.62
C LYS A 186 6.19 7.31 -23.13
N GLU A 187 7.39 6.90 -22.72
CA GLU A 187 7.97 5.59 -23.09
C GLU A 187 7.18 4.41 -22.52
N GLU A 188 6.70 4.52 -21.29
CA GLU A 188 5.87 3.49 -20.66
C GLU A 188 4.51 3.36 -21.35
N ARG A 189 3.91 4.48 -21.78
CA ARG A 189 2.68 4.48 -22.57
C ARG A 189 2.90 3.88 -23.96
N LYS A 190 3.97 4.28 -24.65
CA LYS A 190 4.35 3.72 -25.94
C LYS A 190 4.51 2.20 -25.86
N ARG A 191 5.20 1.71 -24.82
CA ARG A 191 5.33 0.28 -24.54
C ARG A 191 3.98 -0.43 -24.40
N ALA A 192 3.04 0.18 -23.68
CA ALA A 192 1.69 -0.36 -23.51
C ALA A 192 0.91 -0.42 -24.84
N VAL A 193 0.92 0.68 -25.58
CA VAL A 193 0.21 0.81 -26.87
C VAL A 193 0.78 -0.18 -27.89
N SER A 194 2.11 -0.23 -28.06
CA SER A 194 2.75 -1.18 -28.99
C SER A 194 2.36 -2.62 -28.69
N TYR A 195 2.34 -3.01 -27.41
CA TYR A 195 1.94 -4.35 -27.02
C TYR A 195 0.49 -4.68 -27.36
N ILE A 196 -0.44 -3.76 -27.11
CA ILE A 196 -1.85 -3.97 -27.47
C ILE A 196 -2.00 -4.03 -28.99
N SER A 197 -1.38 -3.12 -29.73
CA SER A 197 -1.42 -3.11 -31.20
C SER A 197 -0.88 -4.41 -31.82
N GLU A 198 0.18 -4.99 -31.26
CA GLU A 198 0.74 -6.27 -31.70
C GLU A 198 -0.22 -7.46 -31.47
N MET A 199 -1.10 -7.36 -30.47
CA MET A 199 -2.06 -8.40 -30.10
C MET A 199 -3.39 -8.27 -30.84
N LEU A 200 -3.66 -7.12 -31.47
CA LEU A 200 -4.88 -6.91 -32.23
C LEU A 200 -4.82 -7.58 -33.62
N PRO A 201 -5.98 -7.98 -34.19
CA PRO A 201 -6.03 -8.51 -35.54
C PRO A 201 -5.48 -7.49 -36.55
N LYS A 202 -4.51 -7.91 -37.36
CA LYS A 202 -3.79 -7.02 -38.31
C LYS A 202 -4.67 -6.49 -39.42
N ASP A 203 -5.83 -7.08 -39.63
CA ASP A 203 -6.79 -6.72 -40.68
C ASP A 203 -7.64 -5.50 -40.30
N LEU A 204 -7.51 -4.97 -39.07
CA LEU A 204 -8.36 -3.91 -38.52
C LEU A 204 -7.65 -2.58 -38.24
N ILE A 205 -6.34 -2.44 -38.50
CA ILE A 205 -5.56 -1.27 -38.04
C ILE A 205 -4.64 -0.73 -39.15
N ASP A 206 -4.96 0.48 -39.65
CA ASP A 206 -4.01 1.33 -40.38
C ASP A 206 -2.94 1.83 -39.39
N LEU A 207 -1.79 1.16 -39.34
CA LEU A 207 -0.74 1.33 -38.33
C LEU A 207 0.16 2.57 -38.54
N ASN A 208 -0.42 3.72 -38.88
CA ASN A 208 0.26 5.03 -38.79
C ASN A 208 -0.17 5.79 -37.53
N VAL A 209 -0.23 5.08 -36.39
CA VAL A 209 -0.66 5.65 -35.12
C VAL A 209 0.57 6.14 -34.35
N ASP A 210 0.59 7.43 -33.99
CA ASP A 210 1.59 7.98 -33.08
C ASP A 210 1.46 7.29 -31.70
N THR A 211 2.37 6.36 -31.45
CA THR A 211 2.40 5.54 -30.23
C THR A 211 2.67 6.31 -28.93
N THR A 212 2.88 7.64 -28.98
CA THR A 212 3.17 8.45 -27.78
C THR A 212 1.93 8.89 -27.00
N GLU A 213 0.74 8.82 -27.63
CA GLU A 213 -0.57 9.05 -27.02
C GLU A 213 -1.40 7.76 -27.03
N VAL A 214 -2.36 7.66 -26.11
CA VAL A 214 -3.28 6.51 -26.07
C VAL A 214 -4.28 6.67 -27.21
N PRO A 215 -4.32 5.76 -28.21
CA PRO A 215 -5.20 5.90 -29.35
C PRO A 215 -6.69 5.88 -28.96
N GLU A 216 -7.53 6.63 -29.68
CA GLU A 216 -8.96 6.74 -29.40
C GLU A 216 -9.67 5.38 -29.38
N TYR A 217 -9.36 4.48 -30.33
CA TYR A 217 -9.96 3.15 -30.38
C TYR A 217 -9.68 2.32 -29.10
N ILE A 218 -8.54 2.50 -28.43
CA ILE A 218 -8.24 1.82 -27.16
C ILE A 218 -9.09 2.40 -26.03
N LEU A 219 -9.35 3.71 -26.06
CA LEU A 219 -10.20 4.36 -25.07
C LEU A 219 -11.63 3.82 -25.15
N GLU A 220 -12.16 3.64 -26.35
CA GLU A 220 -13.52 3.13 -26.62
C GLU A 220 -13.74 1.66 -26.20
N MET A 221 -12.70 0.81 -26.31
CA MET A 221 -12.78 -0.63 -25.96
C MET A 221 -13.09 -0.90 -24.47
N SER A 222 -12.85 0.07 -23.59
CA SER A 222 -12.91 -0.11 -22.12
C SER A 222 -14.14 0.49 -21.45
N ASP A 223 -14.99 1.22 -22.17
CA ASP A 223 -16.11 1.97 -21.58
C ASP A 223 -17.34 1.11 -21.23
N ASN A 224 -17.30 -0.20 -21.53
CA ASN A 224 -18.43 -1.12 -21.35
C ASN A 224 -18.43 -1.93 -20.05
N THR A 225 -17.51 -1.68 -19.11
CA THR A 225 -17.53 -2.37 -17.80
C THR A 225 -18.15 -1.49 -16.73
N GLU A 226 -19.19 -2.01 -16.06
CA GLU A 226 -19.83 -1.40 -14.89
C GLU A 226 -18.78 -0.85 -13.90
N LYS A 227 -19.05 0.35 -13.36
CA LYS A 227 -18.19 0.97 -12.35
C LYS A 227 -18.03 0.01 -11.16
N ALA A 228 -16.88 -0.65 -11.06
CA ALA A 228 -16.43 -1.18 -9.78
C ALA A 228 -16.33 -0.03 -8.76
N THR A 229 -16.33 -0.33 -7.46
CA THR A 229 -16.29 0.66 -6.37
C THR A 229 -14.95 1.39 -6.29
N THR A 230 -14.96 2.72 -6.16
CA THR A 230 -13.76 3.58 -6.11
C THR A 230 -13.04 3.47 -4.76
N HIS A 231 -11.75 3.84 -4.69
CA HIS A 231 -10.98 3.83 -3.43
C HIS A 231 -11.59 4.78 -2.36
N SER A 232 -12.37 5.78 -2.77
CA SER A 232 -13.18 6.62 -1.88
C SER A 232 -14.38 5.89 -1.29
N GLU A 233 -14.93 4.90 -2.00
CA GLU A 233 -16.11 4.12 -1.58
C GLU A 233 -15.76 2.93 -0.68
N LEU A 234 -14.48 2.53 -0.64
CA LEU A 234 -13.94 1.53 0.30
C LEU A 234 -13.69 2.09 1.72
N LYS A 235 -13.98 3.38 1.93
CA LYS A 235 -13.99 4.02 3.26
C LYS A 235 -15.44 4.29 3.70
N ARG A 236 -16.16 3.23 4.04
CA ARG A 236 -17.34 3.28 4.91
C ARG A 236 -17.33 2.07 5.82
#